data_AF-A0A7T7HFI4-F1
#
_entry.id   AF-A0A7T7HFI4-F1
#
_cell.length_a   1.000
_cell.length_b   1.000
_cell.length_c   1.000
_cell.angle_alpha   90.00
_cell.angle_beta   90.00
_cell.angle_gamma   90.00
#
_symmetry.space_group_name_H-M   'P 1'
#
loop_
_entity.id
_entity.type
_entity.pdbx_description
1 polymer ?
#
loop_
_entity_poly.entity_id
_entity_poly.type
_entity_poly.pdbx_seq_one_letter_code
_entity_poly.pdbx_strand_id
1 'polypeptide(L)'
;MDKRKLYGRWYIWEELIGYPMILYYWIKGDKIQQLLSRRIDKAKKRAGQFVLTEKTTNEFLIDYENIDNFFSHHFKKINQFGSHNFNEKIDYCLQKYKKESSDNLSSSSLMKLQGNFLAGAEETLFLYFLLYDVKRAKSSFASLFSSEENYQKFISVLRNNSYLNGNNQFYIPVIFFAGILEFLKRNGIIKKVKNVDILKFLKKDFDFEISPASYSTGTPYPTKDEEKKLFDDLSTEFMIKY
;
A
#
# COMPACT_ATOMS: atom_id res chain seq x y z
N MET A 1 -0.09 14.75 -18.92
CA MET A 1 -1.06 15.48 -18.07
C MET A 1 -1.51 16.72 -18.83
N ASP A 2 -2.74 17.18 -18.66
CA ASP A 2 -3.26 18.36 -19.35
C ASP A 2 -2.53 19.63 -18.86
N LYS A 3 -2.03 20.46 -19.80
CA LYS A 3 -1.35 21.74 -19.50
C LYS A 3 -2.25 22.69 -18.68
N ARG A 4 -3.58 22.66 -18.87
CA ARG A 4 -4.51 23.44 -18.06
C ARG A 4 -4.52 23.01 -16.59
N LYS A 5 -4.28 21.73 -16.30
CA LYS A 5 -4.21 21.19 -14.93
C LYS A 5 -2.86 21.48 -14.27
N LEU A 6 -1.78 21.55 -15.06
CA LEU A 6 -0.44 21.94 -14.61
C LEU A 6 -0.34 23.42 -14.23
N TYR A 7 -0.87 24.28 -15.12
CA TYR A 7 -0.58 25.71 -15.11
C TYR A 7 -1.82 26.62 -14.92
N GLY A 8 -3.02 26.07 -14.74
CA GLY A 8 -4.25 26.85 -14.62
C GLY A 8 -4.58 27.70 -15.86
N ARG A 9 -5.50 28.67 -15.75
CA ARG A 9 -5.74 29.69 -16.79
C ARG A 9 -4.64 30.76 -16.75
N TRP A 10 -4.23 31.26 -17.92
CA TRP A 10 -3.15 32.26 -18.07
C TRP A 10 -3.75 33.67 -18.27
N TYR A 11 -3.28 34.65 -17.49
CA TYR A 11 -3.64 36.06 -17.65
C TYR A 11 -2.36 36.92 -17.71
N ILE A 12 -2.28 37.79 -18.73
CA ILE A 12 -1.09 38.61 -19.06
C ILE A 12 -0.62 39.49 -17.89
N TRP A 13 -1.55 39.97 -17.04
CA TRP A 13 -1.24 40.81 -15.87
C TRP A 13 -0.47 40.10 -14.76
N GLU A 14 -0.45 38.76 -14.73
CA GLU A 14 0.29 37.98 -13.73
C GLU A 14 1.82 38.02 -13.95
N GLU A 15 2.29 38.38 -15.15
CA GLU A 15 3.72 38.50 -15.45
C GLU A 15 4.37 39.76 -14.85
N LEU A 16 3.61 40.84 -14.70
CA LEU A 16 4.08 42.12 -14.14
C LEU A 16 4.34 42.05 -12.62
N ILE A 17 3.57 41.22 -11.89
CA ILE A 17 3.72 41.04 -10.43
C ILE A 17 4.73 39.92 -10.11
N GLY A 18 4.93 38.97 -11.04
CA GLY A 18 5.82 37.82 -10.85
C GLY A 18 7.32 38.15 -10.92
N TYR A 19 7.71 39.19 -11.67
CA TYR A 19 9.12 39.50 -11.98
C TYR A 19 10.05 39.68 -10.75
N PRO A 20 9.65 40.42 -9.70
CA PRO A 20 10.45 40.59 -8.48
C PRO A 20 10.53 39.32 -7.60
N MET A 21 9.51 38.46 -7.66
CA MET A 21 9.46 37.24 -6.85
C MET A 21 10.36 36.12 -7.40
N ILE A 22 10.62 36.07 -8.72
CA ILE A 22 11.42 35.00 -9.33
C ILE A 22 12.88 35.07 -8.91
N LEU A 23 13.49 36.25 -8.84
CA LEU A 23 14.86 36.41 -8.30
C LEU A 23 14.98 35.83 -6.89
N TYR A 24 13.91 35.91 -6.09
CA TYR A 24 13.85 35.35 -4.75
C TYR A 24 13.64 33.81 -4.70
N TYR A 25 13.05 33.20 -5.74
CA TYR A 25 12.79 31.75 -5.82
C TYR A 25 13.81 30.96 -6.65
N TRP A 26 14.39 31.56 -7.70
CA TRP A 26 15.35 30.93 -8.61
C TRP A 26 16.73 30.68 -7.94
N ILE A 27 17.12 31.50 -6.96
CA ILE A 27 18.39 31.39 -6.24
C ILE A 27 18.41 30.23 -5.20
N LYS A 28 17.30 29.52 -4.95
CA LYS A 28 17.28 28.46 -3.90
C LYS A 28 16.50 27.21 -4.31
N GLY A 29 17.11 26.34 -5.13
CA GLY A 29 16.66 24.96 -5.32
C GLY A 29 16.47 24.17 -4.00
N ASP A 30 17.18 24.54 -2.94
CA ASP A 30 17.00 24.01 -1.58
C ASP A 30 15.63 24.37 -0.95
N LYS A 31 14.97 25.44 -1.40
CA LYS A 31 13.65 25.84 -0.87
C LYS A 31 12.56 24.85 -1.24
N ILE A 32 12.54 24.25 -2.44
CA ILE A 32 11.41 23.39 -2.83
C ILE A 32 11.37 22.11 -2.00
N GLN A 33 12.54 21.54 -1.69
CA GLN A 33 12.64 20.37 -0.83
C GLN A 33 12.20 20.71 0.60
N GLN A 34 12.65 21.84 1.16
CA GLN A 34 12.20 22.30 2.48
C GLN A 34 10.69 22.55 2.53
N LEU A 35 10.13 23.19 1.50
CA LEU A 35 8.69 23.42 1.40
C LEU A 35 7.93 22.09 1.30
N LEU A 36 8.43 21.13 0.51
CA LEU A 36 7.83 19.81 0.41
C LEU A 36 7.89 19.05 1.74
N SER A 37 9.02 19.08 2.45
CA SER A 37 9.15 18.48 3.80
C SER A 37 8.10 19.05 4.76
N ARG A 38 7.90 20.37 4.78
CA ARG A 38 6.84 21.00 5.61
C ARG A 38 5.44 20.50 5.23
N ARG A 39 5.17 20.29 3.93
CA ARG A 39 3.88 19.75 3.45
C ARG A 39 3.72 18.28 3.85
N ILE A 40 4.79 17.48 3.77
CA ILE A 40 4.82 16.08 4.23
C ILE A 40 4.49 16.01 5.73
N ASP A 41 5.15 16.81 6.56
CA ASP A 41 4.93 16.80 8.01
C ASP A 41 3.50 17.24 8.37
N LYS A 42 2.99 18.26 7.67
CA LYS A 42 1.61 18.71 7.81
C LYS A 42 0.62 17.60 7.42
N ALA A 43 0.85 16.90 6.32
CA ALA A 43 0.04 15.78 5.87
C ALA A 43 0.06 14.62 6.87
N LYS A 44 1.23 14.25 7.41
CA LYS A 44 1.37 13.22 8.46
C LYS A 44 0.61 13.60 9.73
N LYS A 45 0.81 14.83 10.22
CA LYS A 45 0.14 15.33 11.43
C LYS A 45 -1.38 15.32 11.25
N ARG A 46 -1.86 15.78 10.10
CA ARG A 46 -3.29 15.76 9.76
C ARG A 46 -3.81 14.34 9.72
N ALA A 47 -3.14 13.41 9.04
CA ALA A 47 -3.56 12.01 8.96
C ALA A 47 -3.65 11.35 10.34
N GLY A 48 -2.68 11.60 11.23
CA GLY A 48 -2.68 11.04 12.58
C GLY A 48 -3.79 11.57 13.51
N GLN A 49 -4.53 12.61 13.11
CA GLN A 49 -5.68 13.14 13.86
C GLN A 49 -7.02 12.51 13.44
N PHE A 50 -7.03 11.71 12.37
CA PHE A 50 -8.25 11.08 11.87
C PHE A 50 -8.34 9.63 12.34
N VAL A 51 -9.52 9.24 12.84
CA VAL A 51 -9.86 7.83 13.11
C VAL A 51 -10.70 7.32 11.94
N LEU A 52 -10.21 6.28 11.26
CA LEU A 52 -10.91 5.70 10.12
C LEU A 52 -11.99 4.72 10.59
N THR A 53 -13.21 4.93 10.10
CA THR A 53 -14.28 3.91 10.06
C THR A 53 -14.27 3.19 8.71
N GLU A 54 -14.95 2.05 8.59
CA GLU A 54 -15.06 1.30 7.33
C GLU A 54 -15.67 2.15 6.20
N LYS A 55 -16.78 2.86 6.48
CA LYS A 55 -17.43 3.75 5.51
C LYS A 55 -16.49 4.85 5.02
N THR A 56 -15.83 5.55 5.95
CA THR A 56 -14.89 6.64 5.60
C THR A 56 -13.65 6.11 4.88
N THR A 57 -13.24 4.86 5.16
CA THR A 57 -12.09 4.24 4.48
C THR A 57 -12.36 4.05 2.99
N ASN A 58 -13.56 3.56 2.64
CA ASN A 58 -13.95 3.38 1.25
C ASN A 58 -14.05 4.71 0.50
N GLU A 59 -14.62 5.73 1.13
CA GLU A 59 -14.68 7.09 0.56
C GLU A 59 -13.27 7.65 0.30
N PHE A 60 -12.36 7.57 1.28
CA PHE A 60 -10.99 8.05 1.10
C PHE A 60 -10.17 7.23 0.10
N LEU A 61 -10.47 5.94 -0.07
CA LEU A 61 -9.87 5.11 -1.13
C LEU A 61 -10.29 5.61 -2.52
N ILE A 62 -11.58 5.92 -2.70
CA ILE A 62 -12.11 6.50 -3.94
C ILE A 62 -11.45 7.85 -4.21
N ASP A 63 -11.37 8.73 -3.20
CA ASP A 63 -10.71 10.03 -3.31
C ASP A 63 -9.23 9.87 -3.69
N TYR A 64 -8.52 8.94 -3.04
CA TYR A 64 -7.12 8.68 -3.34
C TYR A 64 -6.95 8.20 -4.79
N GLU A 65 -7.82 7.35 -5.33
CA GLU A 65 -7.72 6.89 -6.71
C GLU A 65 -8.05 7.99 -7.72
N ASN A 66 -9.02 8.86 -7.40
CA ASN A 66 -9.45 9.94 -8.28
C ASN A 66 -8.57 11.20 -8.23
N ILE A 67 -7.69 11.35 -7.24
CA ILE A 67 -6.84 12.53 -7.13
C ILE A 67 -5.91 12.65 -8.36
N ASP A 68 -6.08 13.74 -9.11
CA ASP A 68 -5.42 14.00 -10.39
C ASP A 68 -4.69 15.35 -10.36
N ASN A 69 -3.45 15.31 -9.89
CA ASN A 69 -2.53 16.45 -9.87
C ASN A 69 -1.11 15.98 -10.22
N PHE A 70 -0.18 16.92 -10.41
CA PHE A 70 1.19 16.58 -10.85
C PHE A 70 1.88 15.61 -9.90
N PHE A 71 1.79 15.90 -8.60
CA PHE A 71 2.41 15.08 -7.58
C PHE A 71 1.77 13.69 -7.54
N SER A 72 0.44 13.60 -7.52
CA SER A 72 -0.27 12.33 -7.43
C SER A 72 0.02 11.41 -8.61
N HIS A 73 0.08 11.96 -9.83
CA HIS A 73 0.40 11.21 -11.02
C HIS A 73 1.76 10.51 -10.90
N HIS A 74 2.80 11.25 -10.51
CA HIS A 74 4.14 10.71 -10.38
C HIS A 74 4.30 9.81 -9.15
N PHE A 75 3.73 10.21 -8.02
CA PHE A 75 3.80 9.46 -6.76
C PHE A 75 3.08 8.11 -6.87
N LYS A 76 1.87 8.05 -7.43
CA LYS A 76 1.16 6.78 -7.67
C LYS A 76 1.95 5.86 -8.57
N LYS A 77 2.52 6.39 -9.66
CA LYS A 77 3.33 5.61 -10.61
C LYS A 77 4.53 4.95 -9.94
N ILE A 78 5.31 5.69 -9.14
CA ILE A 78 6.46 5.11 -8.42
C ILE A 78 6.02 4.23 -7.24
N ASN A 79 4.88 4.54 -6.62
CA ASN A 79 4.39 3.79 -5.46
C ASN A 79 3.89 2.38 -5.79
N GLN A 80 3.61 2.08 -7.07
CA GLN A 80 3.31 0.73 -7.54
C GLN A 80 4.51 -0.23 -7.39
N PHE A 81 5.74 0.30 -7.36
CA PHE A 81 6.94 -0.49 -7.20
C PHE A 81 7.31 -0.63 -5.71
N GLY A 82 7.30 -1.88 -5.22
CA GLY A 82 7.65 -2.20 -3.83
C GLY A 82 9.16 -2.12 -3.52
N SER A 83 10.00 -1.98 -4.53
CA SER A 83 11.46 -1.86 -4.40
C SER A 83 11.92 -0.51 -3.83
N HIS A 84 11.04 0.51 -3.84
CA HIS A 84 11.39 1.86 -3.41
C HIS A 84 10.84 2.20 -2.03
N ASN A 85 11.69 2.77 -1.18
CA ASN A 85 11.27 3.33 0.11
C ASN A 85 10.55 4.68 -0.06
N PHE A 86 9.96 5.20 1.02
CA PHE A 86 9.18 6.45 0.95
C PHE A 86 10.03 7.64 0.49
N ASN A 87 11.26 7.79 1.00
CA ASN A 87 12.13 8.90 0.65
C ASN A 87 12.53 8.85 -0.83
N GLU A 88 12.85 7.66 -1.35
CA GLU A 88 13.16 7.47 -2.78
C GLU A 88 11.97 7.84 -3.68
N LYS A 89 10.73 7.57 -3.24
CA LYS A 89 9.51 7.97 -3.96
C LYS A 89 9.32 9.50 -3.96
N ILE A 90 9.66 10.16 -2.86
CA ILE A 90 9.65 11.62 -2.76
C ILE A 90 10.73 12.22 -3.67
N ASP A 91 11.95 11.68 -3.66
CA ASP A 91 13.04 12.12 -4.51
C ASP A 91 12.71 11.98 -5.99
N TYR A 92 12.05 10.87 -6.38
CA TYR A 92 11.52 10.70 -7.73
C TYR A 92 10.56 11.83 -8.12
N CYS A 93 9.60 12.18 -7.25
CA CYS A 93 8.64 13.26 -7.52
C CYS A 93 9.34 14.62 -7.65
N LEU A 94 10.34 14.89 -6.80
CA LEU A 94 11.17 16.10 -6.89
C LEU A 94 11.97 16.16 -8.20
N GLN A 95 12.52 15.04 -8.67
CA GLN A 95 13.21 14.99 -9.96
C GLN A 95 12.27 15.30 -11.13
N LYS A 96 11.03 14.78 -11.09
CA LYS A 96 10.01 15.09 -12.11
C LYS A 96 9.62 16.56 -12.10
N TYR A 97 9.42 17.14 -10.92
CA TYR A 97 9.18 18.58 -10.78
C TYR A 97 10.35 19.39 -11.36
N LYS A 98 11.60 19.06 -10.99
CA LYS A 98 12.79 19.76 -11.50
C LYS A 98 12.84 19.74 -13.01
N LYS A 99 12.60 18.58 -13.62
CA LYS A 99 12.54 18.41 -15.08
C LYS A 99 11.46 19.28 -15.73
N GLU A 100 10.24 19.25 -15.21
CA GLU A 100 9.15 20.07 -15.76
C GLU A 100 9.43 21.57 -15.58
N SER A 101 10.02 21.96 -14.44
CA SER A 101 10.36 23.36 -14.16
C SER A 101 11.52 23.90 -15.03
N SER A 102 12.38 23.02 -15.56
CA SER A 102 13.50 23.41 -16.41
C SER A 102 13.11 23.67 -17.87
N ASP A 103 11.90 23.31 -18.30
CA ASP A 103 11.47 23.38 -19.71
C ASP A 103 11.08 24.82 -20.17
N ASN A 104 11.84 25.84 -19.78
CA ASN A 104 11.68 27.26 -20.19
C ASN A 104 10.24 27.81 -20.04
N LEU A 105 9.68 27.67 -18.83
CA LEU A 105 8.38 28.22 -18.46
C LEU A 105 8.48 29.69 -18.06
N SER A 106 7.45 30.49 -18.38
CA SER A 106 7.35 31.84 -17.84
C SER A 106 7.21 31.81 -16.33
N SER A 107 7.57 32.92 -15.68
CA SER A 107 7.55 33.11 -14.24
C SER A 107 6.22 32.78 -13.56
N SER A 108 5.12 33.23 -14.17
CA SER A 108 3.76 32.90 -13.69
C SER A 108 3.52 31.39 -13.77
N SER A 109 3.96 30.75 -14.84
CA SER A 109 3.81 29.31 -15.05
C SER A 109 4.62 28.49 -14.04
N LEU A 110 5.84 28.94 -13.69
CA LEU A 110 6.65 28.32 -12.63
C LEU A 110 6.00 28.43 -11.26
N MET A 111 5.44 29.58 -10.90
CA MET A 111 4.71 29.75 -9.63
C MET A 111 3.49 28.84 -9.56
N LYS A 112 2.74 28.73 -10.65
CA LYS A 112 1.56 27.84 -10.74
C LYS A 112 1.96 26.37 -10.64
N LEU A 113 3.04 25.96 -11.30
CA LEU A 113 3.59 24.61 -11.19
C LEU A 113 4.04 24.30 -9.76
N GLN A 114 4.78 25.20 -9.11
CA GLN A 114 5.21 25.04 -7.73
C GLN A 114 4.03 24.94 -6.76
N GLY A 115 3.02 25.80 -6.94
CA GLY A 115 1.78 25.76 -6.17
C GLY A 115 1.05 24.43 -6.34
N ASN A 116 0.85 23.99 -7.59
CA ASN A 116 0.24 22.71 -7.92
C ASN A 116 1.00 21.53 -7.31
N PHE A 117 2.33 21.52 -7.43
CA PHE A 117 3.18 20.48 -6.88
C PHE A 117 3.07 20.38 -5.35
N LEU A 118 3.18 21.50 -4.64
CA LEU A 118 3.16 21.51 -3.18
C LEU A 118 1.78 21.24 -2.59
N ALA A 119 0.71 21.80 -3.18
CA ALA A 119 -0.66 21.54 -2.76
C ALA A 119 -1.05 20.08 -3.06
N GLY A 120 -0.74 19.61 -4.27
CA GLY A 120 -0.95 18.24 -4.69
C GLY A 120 -0.19 17.23 -3.82
N ALA A 121 1.03 17.57 -3.38
CA ALA A 121 1.79 16.77 -2.44
C ALA A 121 1.09 16.65 -1.08
N GLU A 122 0.63 17.76 -0.49
CA GLU A 122 -0.05 17.74 0.80
C GLU A 122 -1.33 16.89 0.75
N GLU A 123 -2.15 17.07 -0.28
CA GLU A 123 -3.41 16.33 -0.46
C GLU A 123 -3.18 14.84 -0.70
N THR A 124 -2.29 14.51 -1.65
CA THR A 124 -1.97 13.11 -1.98
C THR A 124 -1.37 12.38 -0.79
N LEU A 125 -0.43 13.02 -0.10
CA LEU A 125 0.27 12.41 1.02
C LEU A 125 -0.60 12.30 2.26
N PHE A 126 -1.53 13.24 2.47
CA PHE A 126 -2.52 13.12 3.54
C PHE A 126 -3.33 11.84 3.37
N LEU A 127 -3.93 11.62 2.20
CA LEU A 127 -4.67 10.40 1.89
C LEU A 127 -3.77 9.16 1.92
N TYR A 128 -2.54 9.25 1.42
CA TYR A 128 -1.56 8.16 1.49
C TYR A 128 -1.26 7.74 2.93
N PHE A 129 -1.02 8.69 3.83
CA PHE A 129 -0.73 8.41 5.25
C PHE A 129 -1.96 7.94 6.00
N LEU A 130 -3.11 8.55 5.75
CA LEU A 130 -4.39 8.15 6.33
C LEU A 130 -4.71 6.70 5.99
N LEU A 131 -4.51 6.33 4.72
CA LEU A 131 -4.70 4.97 4.21
C LEU A 131 -3.45 4.10 4.36
N TYR A 132 -2.37 4.57 5.01
CA TYR A 132 -1.11 3.82 5.07
C TYR A 132 -1.28 2.53 5.87
N ASP A 133 -2.01 2.61 6.98
CA ASP A 133 -2.33 1.44 7.80
C ASP A 133 -3.37 0.54 7.13
N VAL A 134 -4.28 1.08 6.31
CA VAL A 134 -5.20 0.30 5.46
C VAL A 134 -4.46 -0.40 4.31
N LYS A 135 -3.47 0.26 3.70
CA LYS A 135 -2.58 -0.33 2.68
C LYS A 135 -1.58 -1.32 3.27
N ARG A 136 -1.18 -1.14 4.54
CA ARG A 136 -0.51 -2.18 5.36
C ARG A 136 -1.48 -3.25 5.85
N ALA A 137 -2.78 -3.01 5.93
CA ALA A 137 -3.78 -4.05 6.11
C ALA A 137 -3.98 -4.84 4.80
N LYS A 138 -3.62 -4.26 3.64
CA LYS A 138 -3.34 -4.99 2.40
C LYS A 138 -2.08 -5.86 2.47
N SER A 139 -1.21 -5.71 3.49
CA SER A 139 -0.28 -6.74 3.94
C SER A 139 -0.87 -7.45 5.17
N SER A 140 -1.87 -8.25 4.88
CA SER A 140 -2.50 -9.21 5.78
C SER A 140 -2.08 -10.62 5.40
N PHE A 141 -2.44 -11.60 6.20
CA PHE A 141 -2.33 -13.01 5.86
C PHE A 141 -3.05 -13.31 4.53
N ALA A 142 -4.17 -12.65 4.23
CA ALA A 142 -4.85 -12.73 2.94
C ALA A 142 -3.94 -12.35 1.76
N SER A 143 -3.07 -11.35 1.95
CA SER A 143 -2.15 -10.88 0.90
C SER A 143 -1.10 -11.92 0.49
N LEU A 144 -0.87 -12.93 1.32
CA LEU A 144 0.03 -14.04 1.04
C LEU A 144 -0.56 -15.00 0.01
N PHE A 145 -1.88 -15.00 -0.19
CA PHE A 145 -2.54 -15.83 -1.19
C PHE A 145 -2.34 -15.25 -2.58
N SER A 146 -2.30 -16.15 -3.58
CA SER A 146 -2.13 -15.80 -4.99
C SER A 146 -3.30 -14.99 -5.54
N SER A 147 -4.49 -15.12 -4.95
CA SER A 147 -5.68 -14.32 -5.23
C SER A 147 -6.53 -14.14 -3.97
N GLU A 148 -7.39 -13.12 -3.96
CA GLU A 148 -8.39 -12.92 -2.89
C GLU A 148 -9.36 -14.09 -2.83
N GLU A 149 -9.78 -14.62 -3.98
CA GLU A 149 -10.63 -15.81 -4.07
C GLU A 149 -10.00 -17.00 -3.33
N ASN A 150 -8.69 -17.22 -3.48
CA ASN A 150 -8.01 -18.31 -2.80
C ASN A 150 -8.01 -18.14 -1.28
N TYR A 151 -7.86 -16.91 -0.80
CA TYR A 151 -7.94 -16.63 0.63
C TYR A 151 -9.35 -16.92 1.17
N GLN A 152 -10.40 -16.48 0.46
CA GLN A 152 -11.79 -16.72 0.88
C GLN A 152 -12.13 -18.22 0.89
N LYS A 153 -11.68 -18.97 -0.12
CA LYS A 153 -11.80 -20.43 -0.17
C LYS A 153 -11.12 -21.09 1.02
N PHE A 154 -9.90 -20.70 1.33
CA PHE A 154 -9.15 -21.21 2.48
C PHE A 154 -9.89 -20.96 3.81
N ILE A 155 -10.37 -19.74 4.04
CA ILE A 155 -11.13 -19.38 5.24
C ILE A 155 -12.44 -20.19 5.33
N SER A 156 -13.14 -20.35 4.21
CA SER A 156 -14.36 -21.16 4.13
C SER A 156 -14.10 -22.61 4.53
N VAL A 157 -13.09 -23.26 3.95
CA VAL A 157 -12.74 -24.65 4.27
C VAL A 157 -12.37 -24.83 5.74
N LEU A 158 -11.60 -23.90 6.33
CA LEU A 158 -11.25 -23.97 7.75
C LEU A 158 -12.47 -23.78 8.66
N ARG A 159 -13.41 -22.90 8.32
CA ARG A 159 -14.66 -22.72 9.07
C ARG A 159 -15.57 -23.93 8.95
N ASN A 160 -15.74 -24.49 7.76
CA ASN A 160 -16.58 -25.67 7.51
C ASN A 160 -16.06 -26.91 8.23
N ASN A 161 -14.75 -26.97 8.49
CA ASN A 161 -14.11 -28.03 9.26
C ASN A 161 -13.88 -27.67 10.74
N SER A 162 -14.49 -26.59 11.24
CA SER A 162 -14.41 -26.14 12.65
C SER A 162 -13.00 -25.80 13.16
N TYR A 163 -12.02 -25.62 12.27
CA TYR A 163 -10.65 -25.21 12.62
C TYR A 163 -10.49 -23.69 12.75
N LEU A 164 -11.50 -22.90 12.37
CA LEU A 164 -11.56 -21.45 12.52
C LEU A 164 -12.97 -21.03 12.96
N ASN A 165 -13.10 -20.30 14.06
CA ASN A 165 -14.40 -19.84 14.56
C ASN A 165 -14.82 -18.47 13.97
N GLY A 166 -16.04 -18.02 14.32
CA GLY A 166 -16.58 -16.71 13.90
C GLY A 166 -15.81 -15.49 14.44
N ASN A 167 -14.98 -15.67 15.47
CA ASN A 167 -14.09 -14.65 16.03
C ASN A 167 -12.69 -14.68 15.41
N ASN A 168 -12.49 -15.43 14.31
CA ASN A 168 -11.21 -15.65 13.65
C ASN A 168 -10.12 -16.25 14.56
N GLN A 169 -10.50 -17.14 15.48
CA GLN A 169 -9.55 -17.90 16.28
C GLN A 169 -9.40 -19.30 15.72
N PHE A 170 -8.14 -19.72 15.54
CA PHE A 170 -7.81 -21.05 15.06
C PHE A 170 -7.85 -22.09 16.19
N TYR A 171 -8.50 -23.22 15.95
CA TYR A 171 -8.53 -24.40 16.83
C TYR A 171 -7.84 -25.57 16.15
N ILE A 172 -6.58 -25.38 15.79
CA ILE A 172 -5.81 -26.34 14.99
C ILE A 172 -4.44 -26.61 15.64
N PRO A 173 -3.95 -27.86 15.66
CA PRO A 173 -2.61 -28.14 16.14
C PRO A 173 -1.55 -27.38 15.33
N VAL A 174 -0.62 -26.71 16.03
CA VAL A 174 0.40 -25.83 15.43
C VAL A 174 1.22 -26.52 14.33
N ILE A 175 1.68 -27.75 14.58
CA ILE A 175 2.50 -28.52 13.62
C ILE A 175 1.67 -28.91 12.38
N PHE A 176 0.43 -29.32 12.60
CA PHE A 176 -0.48 -29.67 11.52
C PHE A 176 -0.80 -28.47 10.63
N PHE A 177 -1.06 -27.31 11.24
CA PHE A 177 -1.32 -26.08 10.50
C PHE A 177 -0.11 -25.61 9.69
N ALA A 178 1.10 -25.73 10.24
CA ALA A 178 2.32 -25.50 9.47
C ALA A 178 2.40 -26.40 8.22
N GLY A 179 2.03 -27.68 8.35
CA GLY A 179 1.95 -28.62 7.22
C GLY A 179 0.97 -28.17 6.14
N ILE A 180 -0.21 -27.67 6.52
CA ILE A 180 -1.21 -27.10 5.59
C ILE A 180 -0.65 -25.89 4.84
N LEU A 181 -0.04 -24.95 5.56
CA LEU A 181 0.51 -23.73 4.96
C LEU A 181 1.61 -24.06 3.95
N GLU A 182 2.46 -25.04 4.27
CA GLU A 182 3.49 -25.53 3.36
C GLU A 182 2.89 -26.27 2.14
N PHE A 183 1.86 -27.10 2.34
CA PHE A 183 1.12 -27.77 1.27
C PHE A 183 0.51 -26.76 0.27
N LEU A 184 -0.17 -25.74 0.78
CA LEU A 184 -0.79 -24.68 -0.05
C LEU A 184 0.27 -23.82 -0.77
N LYS A 185 1.40 -23.57 -0.12
CA LYS A 185 2.54 -22.84 -0.71
C LYS A 185 3.21 -23.63 -1.84
N ARG A 186 3.41 -24.93 -1.66
CA ARG A 186 3.98 -25.82 -2.70
C ARG A 186 3.10 -25.87 -3.95
N ASN A 187 1.78 -25.82 -3.76
CA ASN A 187 0.79 -25.82 -4.84
C ASN A 187 0.50 -24.41 -5.41
N GLY A 188 1.21 -23.36 -4.98
CA GLY A 188 1.06 -22.01 -5.52
C GLY A 188 -0.23 -21.29 -5.11
N ILE A 189 -1.00 -21.83 -4.16
CA ILE A 189 -2.18 -21.18 -3.58
C ILE A 189 -1.74 -20.01 -2.69
N ILE A 190 -0.68 -20.23 -1.89
CA ILE A 190 0.09 -19.21 -1.21
C ILE A 190 1.31 -18.85 -2.06
N LYS A 191 1.59 -17.56 -2.21
CA LYS A 191 2.74 -17.04 -2.96
C LYS A 191 4.06 -17.56 -2.38
N LYS A 192 5.12 -17.58 -3.18
CA LYS A 192 6.49 -17.91 -2.73
C LYS A 192 7.09 -16.80 -1.86
N VAL A 193 6.59 -16.66 -0.63
CA VAL A 193 7.04 -15.72 0.39
C VAL A 193 7.94 -16.41 1.44
N LYS A 194 8.65 -15.62 2.26
CA LYS A 194 9.48 -16.18 3.33
C LYS A 194 8.58 -16.66 4.47
N ASN A 195 8.95 -17.76 5.13
CA ASN A 195 8.16 -18.30 6.24
C ASN A 195 7.99 -17.28 7.38
N VAL A 196 9.02 -16.46 7.64
CA VAL A 196 8.95 -15.36 8.61
C VAL A 196 7.83 -14.36 8.33
N ASP A 197 7.50 -14.13 7.05
CA ASP A 197 6.40 -13.24 6.68
C ASP A 197 5.05 -13.90 6.99
N ILE A 198 4.92 -15.20 6.70
CA ILE A 198 3.72 -16.00 7.04
C ILE A 198 3.46 -15.97 8.55
N LEU A 199 4.49 -16.25 9.35
CA LEU A 199 4.42 -16.23 10.82
C LEU A 199 4.01 -14.86 11.36
N LYS A 200 4.61 -13.80 10.82
CA LYS A 200 4.31 -12.42 11.21
C LYS A 200 2.84 -12.07 10.95
N PHE A 201 2.28 -12.46 9.81
CA PHE A 201 0.89 -12.15 9.48
C PHE A 201 -0.12 -13.02 10.24
N LEU A 202 0.21 -14.28 10.54
CA LEU A 202 -0.62 -15.11 11.42
C LEU A 202 -0.77 -14.51 12.80
N LYS A 203 0.34 -14.06 13.41
CA LYS A 203 0.30 -13.38 14.71
C LYS A 203 -0.47 -12.08 14.65
N LYS A 204 -0.26 -11.29 13.59
CA LYS A 204 -0.92 -9.98 13.43
C LYS A 204 -2.44 -10.11 13.25
N ASP A 205 -2.90 -11.03 12.41
CA ASP A 205 -4.28 -11.04 11.93
C ASP A 205 -5.19 -12.03 12.67
N PHE A 206 -4.61 -13.07 13.29
CA PHE A 206 -5.34 -14.12 14.00
C PHE A 206 -4.86 -14.34 15.44
N ASP A 207 -3.91 -13.54 15.92
CA ASP A 207 -3.21 -13.74 17.20
C ASP A 207 -2.62 -15.15 17.35
N PHE A 208 -2.28 -15.81 16.23
CA PHE A 208 -1.84 -17.20 16.21
C PHE A 208 -0.32 -17.32 16.07
N GLU A 209 0.31 -18.02 17.00
CA GLU A 209 1.76 -18.21 17.03
C GLU A 209 2.18 -19.61 16.59
N ILE A 210 3.11 -19.67 15.63
CA ILE A 210 3.81 -20.88 15.26
C ILE A 210 5.30 -20.62 15.47
N SER A 211 5.98 -21.48 16.22
CA SER A 211 7.43 -21.36 16.37
C SER A 211 8.13 -21.63 15.02
N PRO A 212 9.23 -20.92 14.68
CA PRO A 212 9.97 -21.17 13.45
C PRO A 212 10.39 -22.64 13.29
N ALA A 213 10.74 -23.30 14.39
CA ALA A 213 11.08 -24.73 14.42
C ALA A 213 9.88 -25.58 14.00
N SER A 214 8.70 -25.37 14.59
CA SER A 214 7.46 -26.09 14.26
C SER A 214 7.05 -25.89 12.80
N TYR A 215 7.29 -24.70 12.23
CA TYR A 215 7.01 -24.44 10.82
C TYR A 215 7.97 -25.24 9.92
N SER A 216 9.25 -25.30 10.26
CA SER A 216 10.26 -26.01 9.47
C SER A 216 10.11 -27.54 9.49
N THR A 217 9.52 -28.09 10.55
CA THR A 217 9.28 -29.53 10.71
C THR A 217 7.88 -29.97 10.30
N GLY A 218 7.05 -29.06 9.77
CA GLY A 218 5.66 -29.36 9.39
C GLY A 218 5.62 -30.41 8.29
N THR A 219 5.38 -31.66 8.64
CA THR A 219 5.07 -32.72 7.68
C THR A 219 3.60 -32.54 7.25
N PRO A 220 3.29 -32.47 5.94
CA PRO A 220 1.94 -32.23 5.46
C PRO A 220 1.00 -33.44 5.65
N TYR A 221 1.39 -34.47 6.41
CA TYR A 221 0.67 -35.72 6.47
C TYR A 221 -0.36 -35.74 7.61
N PRO A 222 -1.64 -36.01 7.32
CA PRO A 222 -2.65 -36.20 8.35
C PRO A 222 -2.36 -37.48 9.12
N THR A 223 -2.52 -37.40 10.44
CA THR A 223 -2.38 -38.53 11.38
C THR A 223 -3.74 -39.00 11.92
N LYS A 224 -4.81 -38.26 11.62
CA LYS A 224 -6.19 -38.52 12.05
C LYS A 224 -7.17 -38.36 10.89
N ASP A 225 -8.34 -38.97 10.99
CA ASP A 225 -9.39 -38.88 9.96
C ASP A 225 -9.89 -37.44 9.74
N GLU A 226 -10.00 -36.65 10.82
CA GLU A 226 -10.38 -35.24 10.77
C GLU A 226 -9.35 -34.38 10.04
N GLU A 227 -8.07 -34.71 10.19
CA GLU A 227 -6.96 -34.04 9.52
C GLU A 227 -6.94 -34.42 8.03
N LYS A 228 -7.23 -35.68 7.71
CA LYS A 228 -7.33 -36.17 6.33
C LYS A 228 -8.50 -35.51 5.61
N LYS A 229 -9.67 -35.46 6.25
CA LYS A 229 -10.85 -34.76 5.72
C LYS A 229 -10.52 -33.32 5.34
N LEU A 230 -9.77 -32.59 6.18
CA LEU A 230 -9.38 -31.22 5.87
C LEU A 230 -8.47 -31.14 4.63
N PHE A 231 -7.51 -32.05 4.48
CA PHE A 231 -6.67 -32.10 3.27
C PHE A 231 -7.46 -32.44 2.01
N ASP A 232 -8.43 -33.36 2.11
CA ASP A 232 -9.31 -33.73 1.00
C ASP A 232 -10.20 -32.53 0.60
N ASP A 233 -10.76 -31.81 1.57
CA ASP A 233 -11.58 -30.62 1.34
C ASP A 233 -10.74 -29.48 0.70
N LEU A 234 -9.52 -29.24 1.21
CA LEU A 234 -8.60 -28.26 0.62
C LEU A 234 -8.20 -28.66 -0.82
N SER A 235 -7.86 -29.93 -1.02
CA SER A 235 -7.48 -30.47 -2.34
C SER A 235 -8.62 -30.31 -3.35
N THR A 236 -9.85 -30.62 -2.92
CA THR A 236 -11.07 -30.47 -3.72
C THR A 236 -11.33 -29.00 -4.06
N GLU A 237 -11.34 -28.12 -3.07
CA GLU A 237 -11.69 -26.69 -3.23
C GLU A 237 -10.69 -25.95 -4.15
N PHE A 238 -9.41 -26.32 -4.07
CA PHE A 238 -8.35 -25.72 -4.87
C PHE A 238 -8.03 -26.48 -6.15
N MET A 239 -8.67 -27.63 -6.40
CA MET A 239 -8.40 -28.52 -7.54
C MET A 239 -6.92 -28.94 -7.63
N ILE A 240 -6.30 -29.20 -6.48
CA ILE A 240 -4.90 -29.60 -6.35
C ILE A 240 -4.82 -31.04 -5.86
N LYS A 241 -3.75 -31.74 -6.22
CA LYS A 241 -3.51 -33.10 -5.70
C LYS A 241 -2.82 -33.02 -4.35
N TYR A 242 -3.31 -33.84 -3.43
CA TYR A 242 -2.60 -34.21 -2.23
C TYR A 242 -1.40 -35.10 -2.57
#